data_AF-A0A836NE80-F1
#
_entry.id   AF-A0A836NE80-F1
#
_cell.length_a   1.000
_cell.length_b   1.000
_cell.length_c   1.000
_cell.angle_alpha   90.00
_cell.angle_beta   90.00
_cell.angle_gamma   90.00
#
_symmetry.space_group_name_H-M   'P 1'
#
loop_
_entity.id
_entity.type
_entity.pdbx_description
1 polymer ?
#
loop_
_entity_poly.entity_id
_entity_poly.type
_entity_poly.pdbx_seq_one_letter_code
_entity_poly.pdbx_strand_id
1 'polypeptide(L)' 'MKKLALILFMGTLVSFYADAGRKPCSGSKGGISHCTAGGKFVCNDGSISASKKTCTN' A
#
# COMPACT_ATOMS: atom_id res chain seq x y z
N MET A 1 12.09 35.84 19.17
CA MET A 1 12.23 34.37 19.28
C MET A 1 10.98 33.65 19.82
N LYS A 2 9.82 34.31 19.92
CA LYS A 2 8.55 33.69 20.40
C LYS A 2 7.67 33.15 19.25
N LYS A 3 7.85 33.70 18.05
CA LYS A 3 7.11 33.33 16.82
C LYS A 3 7.57 31.98 16.26
N LEU A 4 8.83 31.63 16.46
CA LEU A 4 9.38 30.33 16.09
C LEU A 4 8.75 29.19 16.90
N ALA A 5 8.43 29.43 18.17
CA ALA A 5 7.79 28.43 19.04
C ALA A 5 6.35 28.11 18.60
N LEU A 6 5.63 29.08 18.01
CA LEU A 6 4.26 28.87 17.52
C LEU A 6 4.18 28.01 16.25
N ILE A 7 5.20 28.06 15.40
CA ILE A 7 5.23 27.27 14.15
C ILE A 7 5.52 25.80 14.44
N LEU A 8 6.24 25.50 15.52
CA LEU A 8 6.61 24.14 15.91
C LEU A 8 5.42 23.30 16.41
N PHE A 9 4.34 23.94 16.87
CA PHE A 9 3.21 23.26 17.51
C PHE A 9 2.11 22.78 16.53
N MET A 10 2.14 23.24 15.26
CA MET A 10 1.11 22.94 14.25
C MET A 10 1.45 21.77 13.31
N GLY A 11 2.64 21.18 13.41
CA GLY A 11 3.15 20.22 12.44
C GLY A 11 2.80 18.75 12.68
N THR A 12 2.09 18.38 13.76
CA THR A 12 2.06 16.98 14.23
C THR A 12 0.87 16.15 13.77
N LEU A 13 0.12 16.56 12.74
CA LEU A 13 -1.10 15.87 12.29
C LEU A 13 -0.94 15.13 10.94
N VAL A 14 0.22 14.53 10.68
CA VAL A 14 0.34 13.56 9.57
C VAL A 14 0.01 12.18 10.13
N SER A 15 -1.27 11.83 10.04
CA SER A 15 -1.78 10.49 10.35
C SER A 15 -1.27 9.50 9.30
N PHE A 16 -0.37 8.61 9.71
CA PHE A 16 0.04 7.47 8.89
C PHE A 16 -1.16 6.51 8.74
N TYR A 17 -1.89 6.61 7.63
CA TYR A 17 -2.86 5.60 7.20
C TYR A 17 -2.10 4.32 6.84
N ALA A 18 -1.79 3.51 7.85
CA ALA A 18 -1.32 2.14 7.66
C ALA A 18 -2.55 1.29 7.31
N ASP A 19 -2.82 1.13 6.03
CA ASP A 19 -3.88 0.25 5.58
C ASP A 19 -3.45 -1.20 5.88
N ALA A 20 -3.91 -1.74 7.02
CA ALA A 20 -3.66 -3.11 7.47
C ALA A 20 -4.45 -4.16 6.66
N GLY A 21 -4.91 -3.80 5.47
CA GLY A 21 -5.44 -4.74 4.50
C GLY A 21 -4.28 -5.42 3.78
N ARG A 22 -4.31 -6.74 3.60
CA ARG A 22 -3.31 -7.41 2.77
C ARG A 22 -3.45 -6.91 1.33
N LYS A 23 -2.65 -5.91 0.94
CA LYS A 23 -2.54 -5.49 -0.47
C LYS A 23 -2.11 -6.71 -1.29
N PRO A 24 -2.71 -6.95 -2.47
CA PRO A 24 -2.25 -8.02 -3.33
C PRO A 24 -0.76 -7.85 -3.61
N CYS A 25 -0.02 -8.95 -3.48
CA CYS A 25 1.43 -8.99 -3.70
C CYS A 25 2.27 -8.04 -2.82
N SER A 26 1.90 -7.84 -1.55
CA SER A 26 2.70 -7.04 -0.59
C SER A 26 3.91 -7.78 0.00
N GLY A 27 4.83 -7.01 0.60
CA GLY A 27 6.02 -7.52 1.29
C GLY A 27 6.99 -8.20 0.32
N SER A 28 7.41 -9.41 0.65
CA SER A 28 8.38 -10.19 -0.13
C SER A 28 7.90 -10.57 -1.54
N LYS A 29 6.60 -10.42 -1.84
CA LYS A 29 6.02 -10.68 -3.17
C LYS A 29 6.37 -9.61 -4.22
N GLY A 30 6.88 -8.45 -3.79
CA GLY A 30 7.46 -7.44 -4.68
C GLY A 30 6.46 -6.66 -5.54
N GLY A 31 5.17 -6.65 -5.19
CA GLY A 31 4.13 -5.95 -5.92
C GLY A 31 3.46 -6.77 -7.04
N ILE A 32 2.48 -6.16 -7.69
CA ILE A 32 1.70 -6.79 -8.77
C ILE A 32 2.53 -6.72 -10.05
N SER A 33 2.72 -7.85 -10.73
CA SER A 33 3.34 -7.92 -12.06
C SER A 33 2.31 -7.67 -13.15
N HIS A 34 1.25 -8.47 -13.17
CA HIS A 34 0.14 -8.37 -14.11
C HIS A 34 -1.06 -9.16 -13.58
N CYS A 35 -2.14 -9.17 -14.34
CA CYS A 35 -3.37 -9.85 -13.96
C CYS A 35 -3.72 -10.96 -14.95
N THR A 36 -4.19 -12.08 -14.41
CA THR A 36 -4.63 -13.19 -15.25
C THR A 36 -5.99 -12.87 -15.89
N ALA A 37 -6.33 -13.53 -16.99
CA ALA A 37 -7.65 -13.41 -17.62
C ALA A 37 -8.82 -13.77 -16.66
N GLY A 38 -8.55 -14.58 -15.64
CA GLY A 38 -9.50 -14.91 -14.57
C GLY A 38 -9.53 -13.90 -13.42
N GLY A 39 -8.91 -12.73 -13.58
CA GLY A 39 -8.93 -11.65 -12.60
C GLY A 39 -8.12 -11.93 -11.33
N LYS A 40 -7.10 -12.78 -11.38
CA LYS A 40 -6.16 -12.98 -10.25
C LYS A 40 -4.93 -12.10 -10.42
N PHE A 41 -4.41 -11.57 -9.32
CA PHE A 41 -3.15 -10.82 -9.34
C PHE A 41 -1.97 -11.79 -9.40
N VAL A 42 -1.08 -11.61 -10.37
CA VAL A 42 0.22 -12.27 -10.44
C VAL A 42 1.25 -11.35 -9.80
N CYS A 43 2.05 -11.90 -8.89
CA CYS A 43 3.07 -11.15 -8.17
C CYS A 43 4.41 -11.14 -8.90
N ASN A 44 5.28 -10.20 -8.55
CA ASN A 44 6.59 -10.08 -9.20
C ASN A 44 7.52 -11.26 -8.91
N ASP A 45 7.28 -11.98 -7.80
CA ASP A 45 7.94 -13.25 -7.50
C ASP A 45 7.41 -14.45 -8.33
N GLY A 46 6.39 -14.24 -9.16
CA GLY A 46 5.77 -15.28 -10.01
C GLY A 46 4.62 -16.04 -9.36
N SER A 47 4.40 -15.89 -8.06
CA SER A 47 3.23 -16.50 -7.38
C SER A 47 1.93 -15.77 -7.66
N ILE A 48 0.80 -16.48 -7.53
CA ILE A 48 -0.53 -15.87 -7.58
C ILE A 48 -0.92 -15.35 -6.19
N SER A 49 -1.45 -14.13 -6.13
CA SER A 49 -1.92 -13.50 -4.91
C SER A 49 -3.14 -14.23 -4.34
N ALA A 50 -3.13 -14.51 -3.03
CA ALA A 50 -4.26 -15.07 -2.30
C ALA A 50 -5.35 -14.04 -1.97
N SER A 51 -5.26 -12.82 -2.52
CA SER A 51 -6.29 -11.81 -2.36
C SER A 51 -7.62 -12.29 -2.93
N LYS A 52 -8.71 -12.10 -2.18
CA LYS A 52 -10.07 -12.34 -2.66
C LYS A 52 -10.58 -11.23 -3.60
N LYS A 53 -9.82 -10.14 -3.73
CA LYS A 53 -10.13 -9.08 -4.69
C LYS A 53 -9.89 -9.60 -6.10
N THR A 54 -10.73 -9.17 -7.03
CA THR A 54 -10.50 -9.38 -8.47
C THR A 54 -9.55 -8.30 -8.95
N CYS A 55 -8.56 -8.68 -9.74
CA CYS A 55 -7.78 -7.71 -10.47
C CYS A 55 -8.59 -7.19 -11.65
N THR A 56 -8.74 -5.88 -11.69
CA THR A 56 -9.29 -5.14 -12.82
C THR A 56 -8.10 -4.50 -13.54
N ASN A 57 -7.97 -4.80 -14.83
CA ASN A 57 -6.90 -4.30 -15.69
C ASN A 57 -7.06 -2.81 -16.00
#